data_AF-A0A2R5LJN4-F1
#
_entry.id   AF-A0A2R5LJN4-F1
#
_cell.length_a   1.000
_cell.length_b   1.000
_cell.length_c   1.000
_cell.angle_alpha   90.00
_cell.angle_beta   90.00
_cell.angle_gamma   90.00
#
_symmetry.space_group_name_H-M   'P 1'
#
loop_
_entity.id
_entity.type
_entity.pdbx_description
1 polymer ?
#
loop_
_entity_poly.entity_id
_entity_poly.type
_entity_poly.pdbx_seq_one_letter_code
_entity_poly.pdbx_strand_id
1 'polypeptide(L)'
;PGTPQDYLKSLVVENESSTTSGSSSSSASKMASCGQSMQALQKLPLPDQIKSIMMSAKVINFAKLLSLMPKAVDETSVVRSLQQVAVLVQGCWVVKSEVLYPKDSFSPQTGVSADILCRSRDYVMWLYTQSRHIVQQKLVDTIRLPPEDVKMMLSSMGKLTPQGWEFLLHYDKNFVSRHSDVVQRQQMLWDAKQQYLSKSFKAARQEAKGRNDAIMQSPPAGGRPRQRRRTRSRQDSMTSEGSGSESGTDRMDAECSKSRRGPASPSSKGKADGEVSKAKVSRGQTNADATRVSSAVK
;
A
#
# COMPACT_ATOMS: atom_id res chain seq x y z
N PRO A 1 -20.40 -56.12 6.03
CA PRO A 1 -19.42 -55.23 6.69
C PRO A 1 -18.73 -54.36 5.64
N GLY A 2 -19.04 -53.04 5.63
CA GLY A 2 -18.42 -52.09 4.71
C GLY A 2 -16.93 -51.90 5.02
N THR A 3 -16.15 -51.45 4.04
CA THR A 3 -14.74 -51.17 4.28
C THR A 3 -14.60 -49.97 5.22
N PRO A 4 -13.49 -49.83 5.96
CA PRO A 4 -13.26 -48.66 6.81
C PRO A 4 -13.38 -47.31 6.07
N GLN A 5 -13.15 -47.31 4.75
CA GLN A 5 -13.29 -46.13 3.89
C GLN A 5 -14.76 -45.77 3.63
N ASP A 6 -15.65 -46.76 3.56
CA ASP A 6 -17.09 -46.53 3.38
C ASP A 6 -17.72 -45.99 4.66
N TYR A 7 -17.25 -46.47 5.83
CA TYR A 7 -17.66 -45.93 7.12
C TYR A 7 -17.18 -44.47 7.31
N LEU A 8 -15.96 -44.16 6.87
CA LEU A 8 -15.44 -42.78 6.89
C LEU A 8 -16.22 -41.86 5.98
N LYS A 9 -16.60 -42.31 4.77
CA LYS A 9 -17.45 -41.54 3.85
C LYS A 9 -18.84 -41.30 4.43
N SER A 10 -19.44 -42.28 5.13
CA SER A 10 -20.77 -42.09 5.75
C SER A 10 -20.76 -41.12 6.93
N LEU A 11 -19.59 -40.87 7.55
CA LEU A 11 -19.43 -39.90 8.63
C LEU A 11 -19.23 -38.46 8.11
N VAL A 12 -18.89 -38.27 6.84
CA VAL A 12 -18.74 -36.95 6.22
C VAL A 12 -20.08 -36.56 5.60
N VAL A 13 -20.77 -35.59 6.20
CA VAL A 13 -21.97 -34.98 5.62
C VAL A 13 -21.58 -34.26 4.33
N GLU A 14 -21.86 -34.86 3.19
CA GLU A 14 -21.75 -34.22 1.87
C GLU A 14 -22.83 -33.14 1.77
N ASN A 15 -22.42 -31.87 1.80
CA ASN A 15 -23.32 -30.75 1.62
C ASN A 15 -23.60 -30.56 0.11
N GLU A 16 -24.57 -31.32 -0.40
CA GLU A 16 -25.07 -31.22 -1.76
C GLU A 16 -26.03 -30.03 -1.87
N SER A 17 -25.52 -28.84 -2.22
CA SER A 17 -26.38 -27.70 -2.52
C SER A 17 -26.83 -27.75 -3.98
N SER A 18 -27.93 -28.45 -4.23
CA SER A 18 -28.72 -28.32 -5.46
C SER A 18 -29.63 -27.09 -5.39
N THR A 19 -29.71 -26.42 -6.53
CA THR A 19 -30.42 -25.18 -6.86
C THR A 19 -31.91 -25.15 -6.47
N THR A 20 -32.35 -24.11 -5.75
CA THR A 20 -33.69 -23.53 -5.90
C THR A 20 -33.67 -22.01 -5.67
N SER A 21 -34.40 -21.31 -6.53
CA SER A 21 -34.55 -19.86 -6.67
C SER A 21 -35.54 -19.26 -5.67
N GLY A 22 -35.24 -18.09 -5.10
CA GLY A 22 -36.18 -17.27 -4.33
C GLY A 22 -35.54 -16.00 -3.76
N SER A 23 -35.99 -14.85 -4.25
CA SER A 23 -35.50 -13.50 -3.95
C SER A 23 -35.69 -13.07 -2.48
N SER A 24 -34.70 -12.39 -1.90
CA SER A 24 -34.90 -11.14 -1.14
C SER A 24 -33.58 -10.59 -0.57
N SER A 25 -33.47 -9.27 -0.67
CA SER A 25 -32.42 -8.40 -0.16
C SER A 25 -32.20 -8.53 1.35
N SER A 26 -30.94 -8.65 1.79
CA SER A 26 -30.42 -7.85 2.90
C SER A 26 -28.91 -8.05 3.07
N SER A 27 -28.23 -6.92 3.08
CA SER A 27 -26.83 -6.71 3.38
C SER A 27 -26.49 -7.16 4.80
N ALA A 28 -25.53 -8.07 4.92
CA ALA A 28 -24.69 -8.18 6.11
C ALA A 28 -23.40 -8.91 5.72
N SER A 29 -22.31 -8.13 5.65
CA SER A 29 -20.94 -8.59 5.55
C SER A 29 -20.62 -9.55 6.70
N LYS A 30 -20.76 -10.85 6.47
CA LYS A 30 -20.26 -11.88 7.38
C LYS A 30 -18.74 -11.84 7.35
N MET A 31 -18.18 -11.21 8.38
CA MET A 31 -16.79 -11.31 8.77
C MET A 31 -16.52 -12.75 9.24
N ALA A 32 -16.40 -13.67 8.30
CA ALA A 32 -15.99 -15.04 8.55
C ALA A 32 -14.50 -15.15 8.22
N SER A 33 -13.64 -14.74 9.16
CA SER A 33 -12.25 -15.22 9.18
C SER A 33 -12.23 -16.64 9.77
N CYS A 34 -12.98 -17.56 9.18
CA CYS A 34 -12.79 -18.98 9.43
C CYS A 34 -11.75 -19.44 8.41
N GLY A 35 -10.55 -19.73 8.89
CA GLY A 35 -9.42 -20.12 8.05
C GLY A 35 -9.84 -21.23 7.08
N GLN A 36 -9.78 -20.95 5.79
CA GLN A 36 -10.03 -21.96 4.77
C GLN A 36 -8.97 -23.06 4.93
N SER A 37 -9.41 -24.33 4.93
CA SER A 37 -8.50 -25.47 4.93
C SER A 37 -7.52 -25.36 3.74
N MET A 38 -6.29 -25.86 3.91
CA MET A 38 -5.28 -25.89 2.83
C MET A 38 -5.81 -26.55 1.55
N GLN A 39 -6.73 -27.51 1.67
CA GLN A 39 -7.38 -28.17 0.54
C GLN A 39 -8.40 -27.25 -0.18
N ALA A 40 -9.08 -26.38 0.56
CA ALA A 40 -10.00 -25.40 -0.02
C ALA A 40 -9.23 -24.29 -0.75
N LEU A 41 -8.10 -23.85 -0.21
CA LEU A 41 -7.21 -22.89 -0.88
C LEU A 41 -6.77 -23.40 -2.25
N GLN A 42 -6.37 -24.67 -2.37
CA GLN A 42 -5.89 -25.23 -3.65
C GLN A 42 -6.94 -25.23 -4.77
N LYS A 43 -8.24 -25.09 -4.45
CA LYS A 43 -9.33 -25.03 -5.43
C LYS A 43 -9.57 -23.63 -6.00
N LEU A 44 -8.99 -22.59 -5.38
CA LEU A 44 -9.18 -21.21 -5.84
C LEU A 44 -8.28 -20.91 -7.06
N PRO A 45 -8.63 -19.91 -7.87
CA PRO A 45 -7.68 -19.35 -8.85
C PRO A 45 -6.41 -18.83 -8.16
N LEU A 46 -5.26 -18.93 -8.85
CA LEU A 46 -3.95 -18.54 -8.30
C LEU A 46 -3.94 -17.15 -7.61
N PRO A 47 -4.55 -16.08 -8.16
CA PRO A 47 -4.58 -14.78 -7.49
C PRO A 47 -5.29 -14.81 -6.14
N ASP A 48 -6.38 -15.58 -6.03
CA ASP A 48 -7.19 -15.70 -4.81
C ASP A 48 -6.50 -16.59 -3.76
N GLN A 49 -5.77 -17.61 -4.20
CA GLN A 49 -4.88 -18.39 -3.33
C GLN A 49 -3.84 -17.49 -2.66
N ILE A 50 -3.12 -16.72 -3.49
CA ILE A 50 -2.07 -15.82 -3.02
C ILE A 50 -2.66 -14.73 -2.12
N LYS A 51 -3.80 -14.14 -2.49
CA LYS A 51 -4.48 -13.15 -1.66
C LYS A 51 -4.84 -13.72 -0.28
N SER A 52 -5.40 -14.92 -0.24
CA SER A 52 -5.77 -15.59 1.02
C SER A 52 -4.55 -15.89 1.90
N ILE A 53 -3.45 -16.37 1.32
CA ILE A 53 -2.19 -16.59 2.05
C ILE A 53 -1.64 -15.27 2.57
N MET A 54 -1.60 -14.22 1.76
CA MET A 54 -1.09 -12.91 2.18
C MET A 54 -1.96 -12.27 3.25
N MET A 55 -3.29 -12.43 3.18
CA MET A 55 -4.21 -11.98 4.22
C MET A 55 -4.00 -12.72 5.55
N SER A 56 -3.61 -13.99 5.53
CA SER A 56 -3.31 -14.76 6.74
C SER A 56 -1.91 -14.45 7.29
N ALA A 57 -0.88 -14.61 6.46
CA ALA A 57 0.52 -14.50 6.86
C ALA A 57 0.97 -13.06 7.16
N LYS A 58 0.38 -12.06 6.47
CA LYS A 58 0.77 -10.63 6.46
C LYS A 58 2.18 -10.33 5.94
N VAL A 59 3.17 -11.12 6.32
CA VAL A 59 4.57 -11.08 5.86
C VAL A 59 5.02 -12.50 5.52
N ILE A 60 5.62 -12.69 4.35
CA ILE A 60 6.14 -13.99 3.91
C ILE A 60 7.39 -13.82 3.06
N ASN A 61 8.35 -14.74 3.17
CA ASN A 61 9.46 -14.81 2.22
C ASN A 61 9.03 -15.62 0.98
N PHE A 62 9.73 -15.43 -0.13
CA PHE A 62 9.23 -15.96 -1.40
C PHE A 62 9.32 -17.48 -1.49
N ALA A 63 10.39 -18.07 -0.92
CA ALA A 63 10.55 -19.52 -0.85
C ALA A 63 9.41 -20.20 -0.06
N LYS A 64 8.99 -19.62 1.06
CA LYS A 64 7.86 -20.12 1.85
C LYS A 64 6.55 -20.01 1.08
N LEU A 65 6.32 -18.90 0.38
CA LEU A 65 5.13 -18.77 -0.47
C LEU A 65 5.07 -19.87 -1.54
N LEU A 66 6.16 -20.09 -2.27
CA LEU A 66 6.24 -21.15 -3.28
C LEU A 66 5.97 -22.54 -2.67
N SER A 67 6.46 -22.81 -1.45
CA SER A 67 6.20 -24.09 -0.77
C SER A 67 4.72 -24.35 -0.45
N LEU A 68 3.89 -23.29 -0.46
CA LEU A 68 2.44 -23.38 -0.24
C LEU A 68 1.66 -23.49 -1.57
N MET A 69 2.31 -23.24 -2.70
CA MET A 69 1.70 -23.33 -4.03
C MET A 69 1.72 -24.79 -4.54
N PRO A 70 0.76 -25.18 -5.41
CA PRO A 70 0.86 -26.43 -6.14
C PRO A 70 2.15 -26.49 -6.99
N LYS A 71 2.80 -27.66 -7.05
CA LYS A 71 4.12 -27.85 -7.70
C LYS A 71 4.17 -27.46 -9.18
N ALA A 72 3.02 -27.38 -9.86
CA ALA A 72 2.93 -27.09 -11.28
C ALA A 72 2.88 -25.58 -11.61
N VAL A 73 2.84 -24.70 -10.61
CA VAL A 73 2.70 -23.26 -10.84
C VAL A 73 4.04 -22.62 -11.18
N ASP A 74 4.08 -21.88 -12.28
CA ASP A 74 5.25 -21.08 -12.69
C ASP A 74 5.52 -19.91 -11.72
N GLU A 75 6.79 -19.74 -11.37
CA GLU A 75 7.30 -18.70 -10.47
C GLU A 75 6.93 -17.29 -10.95
N THR A 76 7.00 -17.05 -12.26
CA THR A 76 6.68 -15.74 -12.87
C THR A 76 5.22 -15.36 -12.63
N SER A 77 4.32 -16.32 -12.74
CA SER A 77 2.89 -16.16 -12.53
C SER A 77 2.53 -15.95 -11.06
N VAL A 78 3.26 -16.58 -10.15
CA VAL A 78 3.17 -16.29 -8.70
C VAL A 78 3.59 -14.84 -8.43
N VAL A 79 4.76 -14.41 -8.92
CA VAL A 79 5.28 -13.05 -8.70
C VAL A 79 4.35 -11.99 -9.30
N ARG A 80 3.77 -12.24 -10.49
CA ARG A 80 2.80 -11.33 -11.11
C ARG A 80 1.55 -11.15 -10.26
N SER A 81 0.98 -12.25 -9.78
CA SER A 81 -0.22 -12.25 -8.94
C SER A 81 0.05 -11.63 -7.56
N LEU A 82 1.22 -11.91 -6.99
CA LEU A 82 1.66 -11.40 -5.70
C LEU A 82 1.79 -9.88 -5.69
N GLN A 83 2.33 -9.27 -6.74
CA GLN A 83 2.42 -7.81 -6.88
C GLN A 83 1.06 -7.09 -6.86
N GLN A 84 -0.04 -7.79 -7.15
CA GLN A 84 -1.38 -7.20 -7.08
C GLN A 84 -1.83 -6.98 -5.63
N VAL A 85 -1.43 -7.85 -4.71
CA VAL A 85 -1.93 -7.86 -3.32
C VAL A 85 -0.85 -7.59 -2.27
N ALA A 86 0.43 -7.55 -2.66
CA ALA A 86 1.56 -7.38 -1.76
C ALA A 86 2.61 -6.41 -2.35
N VAL A 87 3.47 -5.91 -1.48
CA VAL A 87 4.62 -5.03 -1.77
C VAL A 87 5.89 -5.60 -1.14
N LEU A 88 7.04 -5.24 -1.71
CA LEU A 88 8.32 -5.76 -1.24
C LEU A 88 8.90 -4.89 -0.12
N VAL A 89 9.28 -5.50 1.01
CA VAL A 89 9.97 -4.85 2.14
C VAL A 89 11.11 -5.75 2.58
N GLN A 90 12.35 -5.25 2.50
CA GLN A 90 13.56 -6.03 2.82
C GLN A 90 13.65 -7.38 2.07
N GLY A 91 13.25 -7.41 0.80
CA GLY A 91 13.21 -8.64 0.00
C GLY A 91 12.06 -9.61 0.34
N CYS A 92 11.31 -9.36 1.42
CA CYS A 92 10.13 -10.14 1.78
C CYS A 92 8.85 -9.47 1.26
N TRP A 93 7.79 -10.26 1.13
CA TRP A 93 6.49 -9.77 0.68
C TRP A 93 5.59 -9.43 1.85
N VAL A 94 5.03 -8.22 1.83
CA VAL A 94 4.10 -7.71 2.84
C VAL A 94 2.78 -7.38 2.17
N VAL A 95 1.67 -7.87 2.72
CA VAL A 95 0.33 -7.61 2.17
C VAL A 95 0.05 -6.10 2.09
N LYS A 96 -0.59 -5.62 1.02
CA LYS A 96 -0.95 -4.20 0.86
C LYS A 96 -2.00 -3.78 1.88
N SER A 97 -1.98 -2.50 2.25
CA SER A 97 -2.87 -1.96 3.28
C SER A 97 -4.34 -1.98 2.85
N GLU A 98 -4.63 -1.65 1.60
CA GLU A 98 -5.99 -1.71 1.01
C GLU A 98 -6.60 -3.12 0.98
N VAL A 99 -5.75 -4.16 1.02
CA VAL A 99 -6.20 -5.55 1.12
C VAL A 99 -6.64 -5.87 2.55
N LEU A 100 -6.02 -5.24 3.56
CA LEU A 100 -6.35 -5.46 4.98
C LEU A 100 -7.46 -4.55 5.49
N TYR A 101 -7.53 -3.32 4.97
CA TYR A 101 -8.50 -2.32 5.37
C TYR A 101 -9.28 -1.88 4.13
N PRO A 102 -10.36 -2.61 3.77
CA PRO A 102 -11.24 -2.21 2.68
C PRO A 102 -11.80 -0.80 2.89
N LYS A 103 -12.20 -0.15 1.79
CA LYS A 103 -12.88 1.15 1.86
C LYS A 103 -14.08 1.10 2.80
N ASP A 104 -14.32 2.20 3.49
CA ASP A 104 -15.42 2.37 4.44
C ASP A 104 -15.38 1.42 5.66
N SER A 105 -14.25 0.73 5.89
CA SER A 105 -14.02 0.01 7.13
C SER A 105 -13.39 0.89 8.21
N PHE A 106 -13.47 0.42 9.46
CA PHE A 106 -12.96 1.12 10.63
C PHE A 106 -12.19 0.16 11.53
N SER A 107 -11.25 0.69 12.32
CA SER A 107 -10.61 -0.09 13.38
C SER A 107 -11.70 -0.61 14.32
N PRO A 108 -11.73 -1.92 14.60
CA PRO A 108 -12.72 -2.50 15.51
C PRO A 108 -12.52 -2.04 16.96
N GLN A 109 -11.32 -1.59 17.33
CA GLN A 109 -11.01 -1.17 18.69
C GLN A 109 -11.24 0.33 18.92
N THR A 110 -10.89 1.15 17.93
CA THR A 110 -10.79 2.62 18.12
C THR A 110 -11.68 3.42 17.18
N GLY A 111 -12.31 2.78 16.20
CA GLY A 111 -13.15 3.44 15.19
C GLY A 111 -12.37 4.28 14.16
N VAL A 112 -11.04 4.18 14.11
CA VAL A 112 -10.23 4.91 13.11
C VAL A 112 -10.54 4.41 11.69
N SER A 113 -10.76 5.30 10.74
CA SER A 113 -11.10 4.93 9.37
C SER A 113 -9.99 4.20 8.61
N ALA A 114 -10.39 3.36 7.66
CA ALA A 114 -9.50 2.60 6.78
C ALA A 114 -8.46 3.47 6.07
N ASP A 115 -8.81 4.69 5.66
CA ASP A 115 -7.88 5.59 4.97
C ASP A 115 -6.70 6.02 5.86
N ILE A 116 -6.98 6.28 7.14
CA ILE A 116 -5.97 6.66 8.13
C ILE A 116 -5.10 5.43 8.46
N LEU A 117 -5.73 4.26 8.65
CA LEU A 117 -5.02 3.00 8.89
C LEU A 117 -4.11 2.63 7.71
N CYS A 118 -4.61 2.76 6.48
CA CYS A 118 -3.84 2.47 5.27
C CYS A 118 -2.62 3.36 5.15
N ARG A 119 -2.80 4.68 5.28
CA ARG A 119 -1.71 5.66 5.21
C ARG A 119 -0.67 5.44 6.30
N SER A 120 -1.13 5.17 7.52
CA SER A 120 -0.25 4.90 8.67
C SER A 120 0.55 3.61 8.46
N ARG A 121 -0.10 2.54 7.99
CA ARG A 121 0.57 1.26 7.74
C ARG A 121 1.56 1.32 6.58
N ASP A 122 1.21 2.05 5.52
CA ASP A 122 2.10 2.33 4.41
C ASP A 122 3.36 3.07 4.86
N TYR A 123 3.23 4.00 5.81
CA TYR A 123 4.37 4.67 6.42
C TYR A 123 5.25 3.72 7.25
N VAL A 124 4.65 2.83 8.03
CA VAL A 124 5.42 1.81 8.78
C VAL A 124 6.15 0.87 7.84
N MET A 125 5.51 0.40 6.75
CA MET A 125 6.17 -0.43 5.75
C MET A 125 7.33 0.31 5.08
N TRP A 126 7.16 1.59 4.74
CA TRP A 126 8.25 2.43 4.22
C TRP A 126 9.38 2.59 5.23
N LEU A 127 9.11 2.82 6.52
CA LEU A 127 10.16 2.88 7.53
C LEU A 127 11.00 1.59 7.58
N TYR A 128 10.37 0.43 7.39
CA TYR A 128 11.09 -0.83 7.30
C TYR A 128 11.95 -0.98 6.02
N THR A 129 11.70 -0.22 4.97
CA THR A 129 12.63 -0.17 3.82
C THR A 129 13.88 0.66 4.12
N GLN A 130 13.82 1.58 5.09
CA GLN A 130 14.92 2.45 5.50
C GLN A 130 15.75 1.87 6.66
N SER A 131 15.09 1.20 7.60
CA SER A 131 15.69 0.66 8.83
C SER A 131 15.07 -0.68 9.17
N ARG A 132 15.85 -1.54 9.84
CA ARG A 132 15.35 -2.81 10.36
C ARG A 132 14.49 -2.67 11.62
N HIS A 133 14.70 -1.59 12.37
CA HIS A 133 14.01 -1.33 13.63
C HIS A 133 13.21 -0.04 13.60
N ILE A 134 12.04 -0.06 14.22
CA ILE A 134 11.15 1.09 14.43
C ILE A 134 10.95 1.33 15.93
N VAL A 135 11.16 2.57 16.37
CA VAL A 135 10.85 2.99 17.74
C VAL A 135 9.38 3.41 17.80
N GLN A 136 8.58 2.70 18.59
CA GLN A 136 7.12 2.90 18.65
C GLN A 136 6.73 4.33 19.05
N GLN A 137 7.41 4.94 20.03
CA GLN A 137 7.08 6.30 20.46
C GLN A 137 7.22 7.33 19.32
N LYS A 138 8.35 7.29 18.60
CA LYS A 138 8.58 8.16 17.44
C LYS A 138 7.51 7.98 16.37
N LEU A 139 7.03 6.75 16.19
CA LEU A 139 5.97 6.44 15.27
C LEU A 139 4.65 7.09 15.72
N VAL A 140 4.22 6.86 16.96
CA VAL A 140 2.99 7.45 17.56
C VAL A 140 2.96 8.97 17.37
N ASP A 141 4.06 9.65 17.68
CA ASP A 141 4.18 11.11 17.55
C ASP A 141 4.01 11.60 16.10
N THR A 142 4.42 10.77 15.13
CA THR A 142 4.36 11.09 13.69
C THR A 142 2.98 10.81 13.10
N ILE A 143 2.44 9.61 13.31
CA ILE A 143 1.20 9.16 12.64
C ILE A 143 -0.08 9.59 13.37
N ARG A 144 0.02 9.97 14.65
CA ARG A 144 -1.11 10.40 15.50
C ARG A 144 -2.27 9.40 15.52
N LEU A 145 -1.91 8.12 15.51
CA LEU A 145 -2.83 7.00 15.62
C LEU A 145 -2.91 6.56 17.10
N PRO A 146 -4.07 6.10 17.60
CA PRO A 146 -4.16 5.52 18.93
C PRO A 146 -3.08 4.44 19.17
N PRO A 147 -2.45 4.39 20.36
CA PRO A 147 -1.36 3.45 20.65
C PRO A 147 -1.73 1.98 20.41
N GLU A 148 -3.00 1.62 20.62
CA GLU A 148 -3.55 0.29 20.42
C GLU A 148 -3.44 -0.13 18.94
N ASP A 149 -3.87 0.73 18.02
CA ASP A 149 -3.78 0.48 16.59
C ASP A 149 -2.32 0.45 16.12
N VAL A 150 -1.47 1.32 16.68
CA VAL A 150 -0.02 1.31 16.37
C VAL A 150 0.60 -0.02 16.77
N LYS A 151 0.28 -0.51 17.96
CA LYS A 151 0.77 -1.80 18.45
C LYS A 151 0.27 -2.95 17.58
N MET A 152 -1.01 -2.99 17.22
CA MET A 152 -1.56 -4.01 16.32
C MET A 152 -0.85 -4.00 14.96
N MET A 153 -0.63 -2.82 14.40
CA MET A 153 0.03 -2.65 13.11
C MET A 153 1.48 -3.15 13.14
N LEU A 154 2.26 -2.76 14.15
CA LEU A 154 3.64 -3.21 14.32
C LEU A 154 3.71 -4.72 14.56
N SER A 155 2.81 -5.26 15.39
CA SER A 155 2.75 -6.71 15.67
C SER A 155 2.45 -7.56 14.43
N SER A 156 1.78 -6.98 13.42
CA SER A 156 1.46 -7.70 12.19
C SER A 156 2.64 -7.88 11.23
N MET A 157 3.76 -7.17 11.45
CA MET A 157 4.91 -7.16 10.52
C MET A 157 6.28 -7.09 11.23
N GLY A 158 6.30 -7.11 12.55
CA GLY A 158 7.52 -7.07 13.34
C GLY A 158 7.37 -7.75 14.68
N LYS A 159 8.50 -7.91 15.35
CA LYS A 159 8.62 -8.45 16.71
C LYS A 159 9.29 -7.42 17.61
N LEU A 160 8.86 -7.36 18.87
CA LEU A 160 9.43 -6.43 19.83
C LEU A 160 10.80 -6.93 20.29
N THR A 161 11.80 -6.05 20.25
CA THR A 161 13.17 -6.27 20.71
C THR A 161 13.61 -5.10 21.60
N PRO A 162 14.74 -5.20 22.33
CA PRO A 162 15.27 -4.07 23.10
C PRO A 162 15.57 -2.82 22.25
N GLN A 163 15.83 -2.99 20.95
CA GLN A 163 16.12 -1.89 20.01
C GLN A 163 14.84 -1.26 19.41
N GLY A 164 13.67 -1.80 19.73
CA GLY A 164 12.39 -1.44 19.15
C GLY A 164 11.75 -2.60 18.37
N TRP A 165 10.83 -2.27 17.48
CA TRP A 165 10.14 -3.24 16.63
C TRP A 165 11.03 -3.62 15.46
N GLU A 166 11.54 -4.85 15.47
CA GLU A 166 12.35 -5.42 14.39
C GLU A 166 11.45 -6.01 13.31
N PHE A 167 11.77 -5.81 12.04
CA PHE A 167 11.08 -6.46 10.94
C PHE A 167 11.05 -8.00 11.11
N LEU A 168 9.90 -8.61 10.82
CA LEU A 168 9.61 -9.99 11.24
C LEU A 168 10.55 -11.03 10.63
N LEU A 169 10.91 -10.86 9.37
CA LEU A 169 11.71 -11.82 8.60
C LEU A 169 13.10 -11.27 8.28
N HIS A 170 14.05 -12.17 8.11
CA HIS A 170 15.38 -11.81 7.60
C HIS A 170 15.29 -11.35 6.13
N TYR A 171 16.24 -10.52 5.74
CA TYR A 171 16.36 -10.05 4.36
C TYR A 171 16.50 -11.22 3.36
N ASP A 172 15.57 -11.31 2.40
CA ASP A 172 15.50 -12.40 1.43
C ASP A 172 16.46 -12.15 0.25
N LYS A 173 17.75 -12.45 0.47
CA LYS A 173 18.81 -12.32 -0.55
C LYS A 173 18.53 -13.15 -1.81
N ASN A 174 17.86 -14.30 -1.65
CA ASN A 174 17.59 -15.23 -2.75
C ASN A 174 16.51 -14.69 -3.68
N PHE A 175 15.48 -14.04 -3.14
CA PHE A 175 14.50 -13.35 -3.96
C PHE A 175 15.13 -12.15 -4.68
N VAL A 176 15.89 -11.33 -3.95
CA VAL A 176 16.46 -10.09 -4.50
C VAL A 176 17.44 -10.35 -5.64
N SER A 177 18.28 -11.37 -5.53
CA SER A 177 19.23 -11.74 -6.58
C SER A 177 18.56 -12.30 -7.83
N ARG A 178 17.51 -13.11 -7.67
CA ARG A 178 16.82 -13.77 -8.79
C ARG A 178 15.80 -12.91 -9.51
N HIS A 179 15.18 -11.95 -8.82
CA HIS A 179 14.10 -11.09 -9.32
C HIS A 179 14.46 -9.60 -9.24
N SER A 180 15.67 -9.26 -9.68
CA SER A 180 16.23 -7.90 -9.54
C SER A 180 15.43 -6.82 -10.27
N ASP A 181 14.79 -7.16 -11.38
CA ASP A 181 13.90 -6.28 -12.14
C ASP A 181 12.62 -5.94 -11.34
N VAL A 182 12.06 -6.92 -10.63
CA VAL A 182 10.90 -6.73 -9.74
C VAL A 182 11.31 -5.84 -8.57
N VAL A 183 12.48 -6.09 -7.97
CA VAL A 183 13.02 -5.28 -6.87
C VAL A 183 13.17 -3.83 -7.31
N GLN A 184 13.76 -3.58 -8.48
CA GLN A 184 13.93 -2.24 -9.02
C GLN A 184 12.59 -1.52 -9.21
N ARG A 185 11.59 -2.20 -9.78
CA ARG A 185 10.23 -1.64 -9.95
C ARG A 185 9.56 -1.35 -8.60
N GLN A 186 9.71 -2.23 -7.61
CA GLN A 186 9.18 -2.02 -6.26
C GLN A 186 9.86 -0.84 -5.56
N GLN A 187 11.15 -0.61 -5.79
CA GLN A 187 11.84 0.57 -5.28
C GLN A 187 11.23 1.86 -5.85
N MET A 188 10.99 1.93 -7.16
CA MET A 188 10.32 3.10 -7.77
C MET A 188 8.93 3.35 -7.19
N LEU A 189 8.17 2.27 -6.91
CA LEU A 189 6.86 2.39 -6.25
C LEU A 189 6.98 2.94 -4.83
N TRP A 190 8.01 2.55 -4.08
CA TRP A 190 8.28 3.11 -2.75
C TRP A 190 8.70 4.56 -2.80
N ASP A 191 9.53 4.95 -3.75
CA ASP A 191 9.96 6.34 -3.91
C ASP A 191 8.74 7.25 -4.20
N ALA A 192 7.85 6.82 -5.10
CA ALA A 192 6.60 7.53 -5.38
C ALA A 192 5.68 7.57 -4.14
N LYS A 193 5.54 6.44 -3.42
CA LYS A 193 4.72 6.36 -2.21
C LYS A 193 5.27 7.23 -1.08
N GLN A 194 6.59 7.30 -0.90
CA GLN A 194 7.24 8.19 0.06
C GLN A 194 6.88 9.65 -0.20
N GLN A 195 6.93 10.09 -1.46
CA GLN A 195 6.56 11.46 -1.81
C GLN A 195 5.12 11.75 -1.43
N TYR A 196 4.19 10.83 -1.70
CA TYR A 196 2.78 10.95 -1.27
C TYR A 196 2.63 11.01 0.26
N LEU A 197 3.26 10.08 0.98
CA LEU A 197 3.21 10.02 2.45
C LEU A 197 3.75 11.30 3.08
N SER A 198 4.89 11.80 2.61
CA SER A 198 5.51 13.02 3.12
C SER A 198 4.61 14.25 2.99
N LYS A 199 3.87 14.37 1.87
CA LYS A 199 2.90 15.47 1.66
C LYS A 199 1.71 15.31 2.61
N SER A 200 1.19 14.09 2.76
CA SER A 200 0.02 13.82 3.60
C SER A 200 0.26 14.13 5.08
N PHE A 201 1.41 13.76 5.64
CA PHE A 201 1.72 14.08 7.05
C PHE A 201 2.05 15.55 7.27
N LYS A 202 2.64 16.24 6.28
CA LYS A 202 2.84 17.71 6.33
C LYS A 202 1.49 18.44 6.37
N ALA A 203 0.54 18.06 5.51
CA ALA A 203 -0.80 18.65 5.48
C ALA A 203 -1.56 18.41 6.79
N ALA A 204 -1.58 17.17 7.29
CA ALA A 204 -2.23 16.82 8.56
C ALA A 204 -1.67 17.63 9.75
N ARG A 205 -0.37 17.93 9.75
CA ARG A 205 0.26 18.75 10.80
C ARG A 205 -0.15 20.22 10.72
N GLN A 206 -0.34 20.77 9.52
CA GLN A 206 -0.80 22.14 9.31
C GLN A 206 -2.25 22.31 9.73
N GLU A 207 -3.14 21.38 9.37
CA GLU A 207 -4.55 21.41 9.78
C GLU A 207 -4.71 21.36 11.30
N ALA A 208 -3.94 20.51 11.98
CA ALA A 208 -3.98 20.44 13.44
C ALA A 208 -3.49 21.72 14.12
N LYS A 209 -2.55 22.45 13.50
CA LYS A 209 -2.07 23.74 14.03
C LYS A 209 -3.11 24.84 13.81
N GLY A 210 -3.68 24.94 12.61
CA GLY A 210 -4.75 25.89 12.29
C GLY A 210 -6.01 25.71 13.13
N ARG A 211 -6.35 24.45 13.49
CA ARG A 211 -7.48 24.17 14.39
C ARG A 211 -7.21 24.59 15.85
N ASN A 212 -5.97 24.49 16.33
CA ASN A 212 -5.60 24.99 17.66
C ASN A 212 -5.59 26.52 17.71
N ASP A 213 -5.10 27.19 16.65
CA ASP A 213 -5.11 28.65 16.55
C ASP A 213 -6.54 29.21 16.47
N ALA A 214 -7.46 28.54 15.77
CA ALA A 214 -8.86 28.93 15.70
C ALA A 214 -9.62 28.71 17.03
N ILE A 215 -9.23 27.71 17.83
CA ILE A 215 -9.81 27.45 19.16
C ILE A 215 -9.29 28.45 20.21
N MET A 216 -8.06 28.96 20.06
CA MET A 216 -7.52 30.03 20.92
C MET A 216 -8.08 31.42 20.58
N GLN A 217 -8.71 31.61 19.43
CA GLN A 217 -9.49 32.82 19.11
C GLN A 217 -10.94 32.67 19.58
N SER A 218 -11.14 32.43 20.89
CA SER A 218 -12.44 32.69 21.51
C SER A 218 -12.51 34.18 21.91
N PRO A 219 -13.68 34.85 21.75
CA PRO A 219 -13.79 36.29 22.00
C PRO A 219 -13.52 36.61 23.48
N PRO A 220 -12.90 37.77 23.80
CA PRO A 220 -12.77 38.18 25.18
C PRO A 220 -14.17 38.40 25.78
N ALA A 221 -14.41 37.73 26.92
CA ALA A 221 -15.57 37.98 27.76
C ALA A 221 -15.54 39.44 28.24
N GLY A 222 -16.61 40.19 27.95
CA GLY A 222 -16.85 41.50 28.58
C GLY A 222 -17.23 42.63 27.62
N GLY A 223 -18.48 42.61 27.12
CA GLY A 223 -19.04 43.75 26.38
C GLY A 223 -20.55 43.61 26.22
N ARG A 224 -21.29 44.44 26.96
CA ARG A 224 -22.77 44.50 27.01
C ARG A 224 -23.43 44.47 25.62
N PRO A 225 -24.56 43.77 25.43
CA PRO A 225 -25.31 43.85 24.18
C PRO A 225 -26.03 45.20 24.09
N ARG A 226 -25.57 46.07 23.19
CA ARG A 226 -26.31 47.28 22.82
C ARG A 226 -27.40 46.85 21.83
N GLN A 227 -28.65 46.84 22.29
CA GLN A 227 -29.83 46.63 21.45
C GLN A 227 -29.80 47.59 20.24
N ARG A 228 -29.59 47.07 19.03
CA ARG A 228 -30.02 47.76 17.81
C ARG A 228 -31.46 47.36 17.51
N ARG A 229 -32.36 48.30 17.78
CA ARG A 229 -33.75 48.30 17.36
C ARG A 229 -33.85 47.95 15.87
N ARG A 230 -34.75 47.01 15.57
CA ARG A 230 -35.34 46.82 14.24
C ARG A 230 -36.15 48.07 13.88
N THR A 231 -35.84 48.71 12.76
CA THR A 231 -36.78 49.56 12.03
C THR A 231 -37.18 48.86 10.75
N ARG A 232 -38.45 48.46 10.71
CA ARG A 232 -39.19 48.10 9.50
C ARG A 232 -39.43 49.38 8.71
N SER A 233 -39.12 49.40 7.41
CA SER A 233 -39.83 50.25 6.46
C SER A 233 -40.24 49.38 5.27
N ARG A 234 -41.55 49.18 5.16
CA ARG A 234 -42.24 48.83 3.93
C ARG A 234 -42.21 50.06 3.02
N GLN A 235 -41.97 49.86 1.74
CA GLN A 235 -42.66 50.60 0.68
C GLN A 235 -42.70 49.74 -0.59
N ASP A 236 -43.77 49.98 -1.31
CA ASP A 236 -44.42 49.18 -2.34
C ASP A 236 -44.24 49.88 -3.71
N SER A 237 -44.71 49.23 -4.78
CA SER A 237 -45.15 49.80 -6.07
C SER A 237 -44.18 49.85 -7.28
N MET A 238 -44.27 48.80 -8.12
CA MET A 238 -44.85 48.74 -9.49
C MET A 238 -44.45 49.75 -10.61
N THR A 239 -44.55 49.25 -11.87
CA THR A 239 -44.43 49.87 -13.24
C THR A 239 -43.02 49.86 -13.85
N SER A 240 -42.78 49.70 -15.16
CA SER A 240 -43.53 49.29 -16.36
C SER A 240 -42.50 49.18 -17.50
N GLU A 241 -42.64 48.14 -18.32
CA GLU A 241 -42.37 48.04 -19.77
C GLU A 241 -41.11 48.63 -20.45
N GLY A 242 -40.49 47.78 -21.29
CA GLY A 242 -40.23 48.16 -22.68
C GLY A 242 -38.79 48.10 -23.21
N SER A 243 -38.64 47.37 -24.33
CA SER A 243 -37.62 47.50 -25.39
C SER A 243 -36.20 46.98 -25.08
N GLY A 244 -35.62 46.01 -25.79
CA GLY A 244 -35.71 45.70 -27.22
C GLY A 244 -34.34 45.97 -27.84
N SER A 245 -33.63 44.93 -28.30
CA SER A 245 -32.75 44.94 -29.49
C SER A 245 -31.93 43.66 -29.54
N GLU A 246 -32.48 42.75 -30.33
CA GLU A 246 -31.79 41.78 -31.18
C GLU A 246 -30.62 42.39 -31.99
N SER A 247 -29.57 41.60 -32.18
CA SER A 247 -28.82 41.57 -33.44
C SER A 247 -28.00 40.28 -33.48
N GLY A 248 -28.52 39.32 -34.25
CA GLY A 248 -27.72 38.26 -34.81
C GLY A 248 -26.96 38.74 -36.05
N THR A 249 -25.90 38.04 -36.40
CA THR A 249 -25.66 37.66 -37.80
C THR A 249 -24.89 36.34 -37.81
N ASP A 250 -25.48 35.39 -38.52
CA ASP A 250 -24.97 34.10 -38.95
C ASP A 250 -23.69 34.20 -39.79
N ARG A 251 -22.89 33.12 -39.82
CA ARG A 251 -22.61 32.35 -41.06
C ARG A 251 -21.68 31.14 -40.83
N MET A 252 -22.32 29.96 -40.89
CA MET A 252 -22.03 28.72 -41.65
C MET A 252 -20.59 28.22 -41.90
N ASP A 253 -20.44 26.94 -41.51
CA ASP A 253 -19.84 25.79 -42.21
C ASP A 253 -18.44 25.83 -42.81
N ALA A 254 -17.59 24.91 -42.33
CA ALA A 254 -16.86 23.97 -43.20
C ALA A 254 -16.35 22.76 -42.39
N GLU A 255 -17.03 21.63 -42.57
CA GLU A 255 -16.46 20.30 -42.37
C GLU A 255 -15.36 20.06 -43.42
N CYS A 256 -14.17 19.59 -43.01
CA CYS A 256 -13.28 18.87 -43.92
C CYS A 256 -12.54 17.76 -43.19
N SER A 257 -13.01 16.54 -43.44
CA SER A 257 -12.28 15.30 -43.22
C SER A 257 -11.30 15.06 -44.37
N LYS A 258 -10.04 14.69 -44.05
CA LYS A 258 -9.22 13.71 -44.81
C LYS A 258 -7.83 13.48 -44.20
N SER A 259 -7.65 12.25 -43.70
CA SER A 259 -6.74 11.23 -44.25
C SER A 259 -5.25 11.52 -44.50
N ARG A 260 -4.42 10.76 -43.75
CA ARG A 260 -3.22 10.00 -44.17
C ARG A 260 -2.07 10.72 -44.91
N ARG A 261 -0.88 10.71 -44.30
CA ARG A 261 0.33 9.95 -44.75
C ARG A 261 1.55 10.26 -43.86
N GLY A 262 2.18 9.24 -43.29
CA GLY A 262 3.66 9.20 -43.22
C GLY A 262 4.23 8.69 -44.55
N PRO A 263 5.53 8.35 -44.69
CA PRO A 263 6.63 8.37 -43.73
C PRO A 263 7.89 9.10 -44.26
N ALA A 264 8.97 9.17 -43.48
CA ALA A 264 10.36 8.80 -43.88
C ALA A 264 11.43 9.45 -42.99
N SER A 265 12.31 8.61 -42.46
CA SER A 265 13.65 8.94 -41.97
C SER A 265 14.57 9.43 -43.10
N PRO A 266 15.76 9.95 -42.77
CA PRO A 266 16.94 9.23 -43.26
C PRO A 266 18.07 9.07 -42.23
N SER A 267 18.80 7.97 -42.44
CA SER A 267 20.09 7.61 -41.84
C SER A 267 21.23 8.03 -42.77
N SER A 268 22.32 8.53 -42.20
CA SER A 268 23.69 8.52 -42.76
C SER A 268 24.67 8.73 -41.61
N LYS A 269 25.47 7.74 -41.16
CA LYS A 269 26.71 7.13 -41.69
C LYS A 269 27.96 8.05 -41.70
N GLY A 270 29.00 7.56 -40.98
CA GLY A 270 30.42 7.98 -41.00
C GLY A 270 30.84 8.68 -39.70
N LYS A 271 31.95 8.39 -39.01
CA LYS A 271 33.18 7.59 -39.18
C LYS A 271 33.73 7.36 -37.75
N ALA A 272 34.16 6.16 -37.37
CA ALA A 272 35.56 5.72 -37.30
C ALA A 272 36.47 6.65 -36.47
N ASP A 273 36.87 6.20 -35.28
CA ASP A 273 38.28 6.12 -34.86
C ASP A 273 38.39 5.16 -33.67
N GLY A 274 39.38 4.27 -33.75
CA GLY A 274 39.73 3.33 -32.70
C GLY A 274 41.00 3.80 -31.98
N GLU A 275 41.12 3.48 -30.70
CA GLU A 275 42.43 3.33 -30.08
C GLU A 275 42.38 2.27 -28.97
N VAL A 276 43.19 1.25 -29.16
CA VAL A 276 43.54 0.22 -28.19
C VAL A 276 44.66 0.78 -27.32
N SER A 277 44.52 0.70 -26.00
CA SER A 277 45.68 0.75 -25.09
C SER A 277 45.52 -0.22 -23.93
N LYS A 278 46.63 -0.88 -23.67
CA LYS A 278 46.83 -2.13 -22.95
C LYS A 278 47.41 -1.84 -21.57
N ALA A 279 47.03 -2.67 -20.60
CA ALA A 279 47.75 -3.06 -19.38
C ALA A 279 48.15 -1.99 -18.34
N LYS A 280 47.73 -2.23 -17.08
CA LYS A 280 48.69 -2.36 -15.98
C LYS A 280 48.14 -3.26 -14.87
N VAL A 281 48.71 -4.46 -14.80
CA VAL A 281 48.72 -5.34 -13.63
C VAL A 281 49.59 -4.67 -12.55
N SER A 282 49.08 -4.48 -11.34
CA SER A 282 49.91 -4.24 -10.16
C SER A 282 49.87 -5.46 -9.24
N ARG A 283 51.03 -6.10 -9.14
CA ARG A 283 51.46 -7.00 -8.07
C ARG A 283 51.76 -6.17 -6.81
N GLY A 284 51.47 -6.73 -5.65
CA GLY A 284 51.95 -6.27 -4.34
C GLY A 284 51.16 -6.97 -3.24
N GLN A 285 51.56 -8.17 -2.83
CA GLN A 285 52.60 -8.49 -1.83
C GLN A 285 51.91 -9.05 -0.57
N THR A 286 52.09 -10.36 -0.42
CA THR A 286 51.92 -11.14 0.79
C THR A 286 52.84 -10.61 1.89
N ASN A 287 52.32 -10.47 3.12
CA ASN A 287 53.15 -10.58 4.32
C ASN A 287 52.41 -11.45 5.34
N ALA A 288 52.97 -12.64 5.54
CA ALA A 288 52.80 -13.46 6.72
C ALA A 288 54.14 -13.43 7.45
N ASP A 289 54.15 -13.07 8.73
CA ASP A 289 55.13 -13.51 9.75
C ASP A 289 54.62 -12.99 11.11
N ALA A 290 54.07 -13.85 11.98
CA ALA A 290 54.73 -14.65 13.02
C ALA A 290 54.92 -13.91 14.36
N THR A 291 54.10 -14.34 15.32
CA THR A 291 54.48 -14.86 16.64
C THR A 291 55.70 -14.26 17.36
N ARG A 292 55.46 -13.54 18.47
CA ARG A 292 56.31 -13.67 19.67
C ARG A 292 55.59 -13.34 21.00
N VAL A 293 55.28 -14.42 21.72
CA VAL A 293 55.49 -14.72 23.15
C VAL A 293 55.58 -13.58 24.18
N SER A 294 54.72 -13.64 25.20
CA SER A 294 54.99 -13.54 26.66
C SER A 294 53.64 -13.81 27.37
N SER A 295 53.37 -14.87 28.14
CA SER A 295 54.06 -15.46 29.30
C SER A 295 54.50 -14.41 30.32
N ALA A 296 53.66 -14.11 31.32
CA ALA A 296 53.75 -14.71 32.66
C ALA A 296 53.24 -13.78 33.79
N VAL A 297 52.55 -14.41 34.76
CA VAL A 297 52.45 -14.06 36.18
C VAL A 297 51.62 -12.81 36.56
N LYS A 298 50.42 -13.00 37.11
CA LYS A 298 50.18 -13.30 38.55
C LYS A 298 48.73 -13.74 38.76
#